data_AF-K2RFI7-F1
#
_entry.id   AF-K2RFI7-F1
#
_cell.length_a   1.000
_cell.length_b   1.000
_cell.length_c   1.000
_cell.angle_alpha   90.00
_cell.angle_beta   90.00
_cell.angle_gamma   90.00
#
_symmetry.space_group_name_H-M   'P 1'
#
loop_
_entity.id
_entity.type
_entity.pdbx_description
1 polymer ?
#
loop_
_entity_poly.entity_id
_entity_poly.type
_entity_poly.pdbx_seq_one_letter_code
_entity_poly.pdbx_strand_id
1 'polypeptide(L)'
;MRVWQGEGGVGSEAQAEDKNALFDEASGYKTFNKLYGRVFTAQNVVEGFKEYFLVPGAGHTKETVKPIVARLLKDVKGAQAALEAEESRMYSASLLFVYEGDAKAAKEAQEAIEKAELEALQTATAAGEKGLNEEDDDEVELDDEDEEEKPKLAVVKLIDFAHASWRPGEGPDENALRGIRSTVKILEDLQAELAKA
;
A
#
# COMPACT_ATOMS: atom_id res chain seq x y z
N MET A 1 -11.04 -7.08 -6.02
CA MET A 1 -9.75 -6.50 -6.46
C MET A 1 -9.97 -5.88 -7.83
N ARG A 2 -9.37 -4.73 -8.13
CA ARG A 2 -9.47 -4.08 -9.43
C ARG A 2 -8.07 -3.65 -9.87
N VAL A 3 -7.70 -3.94 -11.11
CA VAL A 3 -6.32 -3.81 -11.60
C VAL A 3 -6.34 -3.18 -12.99
N TRP A 4 -5.67 -2.04 -13.15
CA TRP A 4 -5.53 -1.35 -14.44
C TRP A 4 -4.67 -2.20 -15.38
N GLN A 5 -5.11 -2.39 -16.63
CA GLN A 5 -4.42 -3.27 -17.59
C GLN A 5 -3.58 -2.52 -18.63
N GLY A 6 -3.49 -1.20 -18.54
CA GLY A 6 -2.80 -0.35 -19.53
C GLY A 6 -3.65 0.06 -20.72
N GLU A 7 -3.15 1.04 -21.48
CA GLU A 7 -3.79 1.49 -22.73
C GLU A 7 -3.78 0.37 -23.77
N GLY A 8 -4.96 0.04 -24.31
CA GLY A 8 -5.08 -1.05 -25.28
C GLY A 8 -4.82 -2.42 -24.65
N GLY A 9 -4.97 -2.55 -23.31
CA GLY A 9 -4.89 -3.80 -22.58
C GLY A 9 -5.72 -4.87 -23.29
N VAL A 10 -5.03 -5.73 -24.04
CA VAL A 10 -5.64 -6.86 -24.71
C VAL A 10 -6.09 -7.73 -23.57
N GLY A 11 -7.40 -7.80 -23.32
CA GLY A 11 -7.97 -8.82 -22.46
C GLY A 11 -7.39 -10.13 -22.96
N SER A 12 -6.46 -10.70 -22.18
CA SER A 12 -5.55 -11.75 -22.64
C SER A 12 -6.32 -12.73 -23.52
N GLU A 13 -5.84 -12.97 -24.75
CA GLU A 13 -6.43 -13.88 -25.72
C GLU A 13 -6.62 -15.28 -25.11
N ALA A 14 -7.73 -15.46 -24.41
CA ALA A 14 -8.33 -16.68 -23.91
C ALA A 14 -9.61 -16.26 -23.17
N GLN A 15 -10.69 -16.02 -23.92
CA GLN A 15 -12.05 -16.07 -23.36
C GLN A 15 -12.36 -17.52 -22.96
N ALA A 16 -11.64 -18.05 -21.97
CA ALA A 16 -12.28 -18.91 -21.00
C ALA A 16 -12.97 -17.94 -20.04
N GLU A 17 -14.27 -18.10 -19.82
CA GLU A 17 -14.99 -17.33 -18.81
C GLU A 17 -14.29 -17.51 -17.45
N ASP A 18 -13.44 -16.57 -17.06
CA ASP A 18 -12.99 -16.50 -15.68
C ASP A 18 -14.19 -16.03 -14.85
N LYS A 19 -14.93 -16.98 -14.30
CA LYS A 19 -16.09 -16.74 -13.43
C LYS A 19 -15.78 -15.81 -12.24
N ASN A 20 -14.51 -15.59 -11.93
CA ASN A 20 -14.05 -14.76 -10.84
C ASN A 20 -13.47 -13.40 -11.27
N ALA A 21 -13.23 -13.19 -12.57
CA ALA A 21 -12.63 -11.96 -13.09
C ALA A 21 -13.27 -11.50 -14.41
N LEU A 22 -13.54 -10.19 -14.52
CA LEU A 22 -14.10 -9.57 -15.72
C LEU A 22 -13.20 -8.43 -16.16
N PHE A 23 -12.83 -8.40 -17.44
CA PHE A 23 -12.20 -7.24 -18.06
C PHE A 23 -13.28 -6.28 -18.58
N ASP A 24 -13.19 -5.02 -18.19
CA ASP A 24 -14.04 -3.94 -18.67
C ASP A 24 -13.26 -3.08 -19.66
N GLU A 25 -13.54 -3.25 -20.96
CA GLU A 25 -12.87 -2.52 -22.04
C GLU A 25 -13.06 -1.01 -21.94
N ALA A 26 -14.22 -0.54 -21.43
CA ALA A 26 -14.52 0.87 -21.35
C ALA A 26 -13.65 1.58 -20.30
N SER A 27 -13.37 0.90 -19.19
CA SER A 27 -12.51 1.45 -18.14
C SER A 27 -11.08 0.95 -18.18
N GLY A 28 -10.73 -0.06 -18.99
CA GLY A 28 -9.41 -0.69 -19.06
C GLY A 28 -8.99 -1.44 -17.79
N TYR A 29 -9.95 -1.76 -16.90
CA TYR A 29 -9.68 -2.48 -15.66
C TYR A 29 -10.15 -3.93 -15.70
N LYS A 30 -9.35 -4.81 -15.10
CA LYS A 30 -9.76 -6.17 -14.72
C LYS A 30 -10.28 -6.17 -13.29
N THR A 31 -11.52 -6.61 -13.09
CA THR A 31 -12.19 -6.65 -11.79
C THR A 31 -12.41 -8.08 -11.34
N PHE A 32 -11.93 -8.40 -10.14
CA PHE A 32 -12.07 -9.70 -9.50
C PHE A 32 -13.11 -9.62 -8.39
N ASN A 33 -14.06 -10.56 -8.41
CA ASN A 33 -15.15 -10.62 -7.45
C ASN A 33 -14.70 -11.23 -6.11
N LYS A 34 -15.63 -11.29 -5.14
CA LYS A 34 -15.34 -11.82 -3.79
C LYS A 34 -15.05 -13.32 -3.75
N LEU A 35 -15.42 -14.07 -4.79
CA LEU A 35 -15.15 -15.51 -4.89
C LEU A 35 -13.71 -15.79 -5.29
N TYR A 36 -13.07 -14.87 -6.03
CA TYR A 36 -11.65 -14.95 -6.38
C TYR A 36 -10.77 -15.18 -5.15
N GLY A 37 -10.91 -14.34 -4.12
CA GLY A 37 -10.11 -14.46 -2.90
C GLY A 37 -10.28 -15.80 -2.15
N ARG A 38 -11.40 -16.50 -2.35
CA ARG A 38 -11.70 -17.77 -1.66
C ARG A 38 -11.01 -18.98 -2.27
N VAL A 39 -10.38 -18.83 -3.44
CA VAL A 39 -9.68 -19.94 -4.10
C VAL A 39 -8.26 -20.13 -3.54
N PHE A 40 -7.75 -19.17 -2.79
CA PHE A 40 -6.40 -19.20 -2.25
C PHE A 40 -6.29 -20.00 -0.94
N THR A 41 -5.12 -20.57 -0.74
CA THR A 41 -4.67 -21.25 0.47
C THR A 41 -3.46 -20.50 1.05
N ALA A 42 -3.03 -20.90 2.25
CA ALA A 42 -1.83 -20.34 2.87
C ALA A 42 -0.56 -20.50 2.00
N GLN A 43 -0.53 -21.48 1.08
CA GLN A 43 0.63 -21.76 0.24
C GLN A 43 0.66 -20.96 -1.06
N ASN A 44 -0.51 -20.58 -1.61
CA ASN A 44 -0.59 -19.95 -2.93
C ASN A 44 -1.16 -18.53 -2.90
N VAL A 45 -1.55 -17.99 -1.74
CA VAL A 45 -2.11 -16.64 -1.63
C VAL A 45 -1.18 -15.56 -2.20
N VAL A 46 0.14 -15.79 -2.18
CA VAL A 46 1.14 -14.89 -2.79
C VAL A 46 0.90 -14.67 -4.28
N GLU A 47 0.32 -15.65 -5.00
CA GLU A 47 -0.01 -15.51 -6.42
C GLU A 47 -1.11 -14.46 -6.64
N GLY A 48 -2.03 -14.30 -5.68
CA GLY A 48 -3.01 -13.22 -5.70
C GLY A 48 -2.37 -11.83 -5.55
N PHE A 49 -1.31 -11.71 -4.74
CA PHE A 49 -0.52 -10.48 -4.63
C PHE A 49 0.29 -10.21 -5.90
N LYS A 50 0.85 -11.25 -6.53
CA LYS A 50 1.55 -11.13 -7.81
C LYS A 50 0.61 -10.66 -8.92
N GLU A 51 -0.58 -11.24 -9.04
CA GLU A 51 -1.61 -10.81 -9.99
C GLU A 51 -2.05 -9.35 -9.73
N TYR A 52 -2.02 -8.90 -8.47
CA TYR A 52 -2.32 -7.52 -8.12
C TYR A 52 -1.25 -6.53 -8.57
N PHE A 53 0.03 -6.86 -8.41
CA PHE A 53 1.13 -5.91 -8.64
C PHE A 53 1.80 -6.04 -10.01
N LEU A 54 2.01 -7.26 -10.51
CA LEU A 54 2.77 -7.54 -11.72
C LEU A 54 1.82 -7.57 -12.92
N VAL A 55 1.57 -6.40 -13.50
CA VAL A 55 0.61 -6.21 -14.60
C VAL A 55 1.36 -5.75 -15.85
N PRO A 56 1.80 -6.66 -16.72
CA PRO A 56 2.63 -6.30 -17.88
C PRO A 56 1.97 -5.30 -18.83
N GLY A 57 0.65 -5.41 -19.02
CA GLY A 57 -0.11 -4.49 -19.88
C GLY A 57 -0.04 -3.04 -19.40
N ALA A 58 0.07 -2.82 -18.09
CA ALA A 58 0.21 -1.50 -17.48
C ALA A 58 1.68 -1.09 -17.27
N GLY A 59 2.63 -1.84 -17.85
CA GLY A 59 4.07 -1.60 -17.72
C GLY A 59 4.68 -2.01 -16.38
N HIS A 60 3.92 -2.64 -15.49
CA HIS A 60 4.43 -3.06 -14.18
C HIS A 60 5.25 -4.34 -14.28
N THR A 61 6.57 -4.17 -14.18
CA THR A 61 7.56 -5.23 -14.05
C THR A 61 7.98 -5.40 -12.59
N LYS A 62 8.82 -6.41 -12.34
CA LYS A 62 9.43 -6.62 -11.02
C LYS A 62 10.17 -5.38 -10.52
N GLU A 63 10.89 -4.68 -11.40
CA GLU A 63 11.67 -3.50 -11.01
C GLU A 63 10.77 -2.33 -10.61
N THR A 64 9.74 -2.05 -11.42
CA THR A 64 8.82 -0.93 -11.18
C THR A 64 7.94 -1.14 -9.94
N VAL A 65 7.70 -2.39 -9.55
CA VAL A 65 6.84 -2.74 -8.40
C VAL A 65 7.59 -2.71 -7.07
N LYS A 66 8.92 -2.89 -7.06
CA LYS A 66 9.76 -2.82 -5.85
C LYS A 66 9.42 -1.61 -4.95
N PRO A 67 9.43 -0.36 -5.44
CA PRO A 67 9.14 0.82 -4.63
C PRO A 67 7.70 0.84 -4.11
N ILE A 68 6.74 0.36 -4.89
CA ILE A 68 5.32 0.26 -4.51
C ILE A 68 5.16 -0.72 -3.34
N VAL A 69 5.69 -1.94 -3.46
CA VAL A 69 5.62 -2.96 -2.41
C VAL A 69 6.35 -2.50 -1.15
N ALA A 70 7.51 -1.84 -1.28
CA ALA A 70 8.23 -1.28 -0.15
C ALA A 70 7.41 -0.23 0.61
N ARG A 71 6.74 0.68 -0.11
CA ARG A 71 5.85 1.69 0.49
C ARG A 71 4.67 1.06 1.19
N LEU A 72 3.98 0.12 0.55
CA LEU A 72 2.83 -0.58 1.14
C LEU A 72 3.23 -1.40 2.37
N LEU A 73 4.39 -2.06 2.33
CA LEU A 73 4.93 -2.79 3.49
C LEU A 73 5.18 -1.85 4.68
N LYS A 74 5.71 -0.65 4.43
CA LYS A 74 5.86 0.39 5.48
C LYS A 74 4.51 0.76 6.09
N ASP A 75 3.49 0.99 5.27
CA ASP A 75 2.14 1.33 5.76
C ASP A 75 1.51 0.18 6.56
N VAL A 76 1.63 -1.08 6.10
CA VAL A 76 1.11 -2.25 6.85
C VAL A 76 1.84 -2.42 8.20
N LYS A 77 3.16 -2.19 8.25
CA LYS A 77 3.90 -2.19 9.52
C LYS A 77 3.47 -1.06 10.44
N GLY A 78 3.12 0.11 9.90
CA GLY A 78 2.51 1.20 10.66
C GLY A 78 1.15 0.83 11.24
N ALA A 79 0.28 0.21 10.43
CA ALA A 79 -1.01 -0.30 10.91
C ALA A 79 -0.84 -1.40 11.98
N GLN A 80 0.17 -2.27 11.84
CA GLN A 80 0.51 -3.25 12.87
C GLN A 80 0.88 -2.55 14.18
N ALA A 81 1.81 -1.60 14.14
CA ALA A 81 2.28 -0.89 15.33
C ALA A 81 1.14 -0.14 16.03
N ALA A 82 0.26 0.53 15.27
CA ALA A 82 -0.92 1.20 15.82
C ALA A 82 -1.85 0.20 16.53
N LEU A 83 -2.13 -0.95 15.92
CA LEU A 83 -3.03 -1.95 16.51
C LEU A 83 -2.41 -2.77 17.64
N GLU A 84 -1.08 -2.83 17.73
CA GLU A 84 -0.38 -3.38 18.89
C GLU A 84 -0.40 -2.41 20.09
N ALA A 85 -0.45 -1.10 19.83
CA ALA A 85 -0.53 -0.06 20.86
C ALA A 85 -1.97 0.18 21.36
N GLU A 86 -2.97 -0.15 20.54
CA GLU A 86 -4.37 0.18 20.81
C GLU A 86 -5.21 -1.03 21.25
N GLU A 87 -6.02 -0.83 22.29
CA GLU A 87 -6.93 -1.86 22.80
C GLU A 87 -8.30 -1.76 22.10
N SER A 88 -8.38 -2.28 20.88
CA SER A 88 -9.62 -2.36 20.10
C SER A 88 -10.02 -3.80 19.79
N ARG A 89 -11.25 -4.01 19.33
CA ARG A 89 -11.69 -5.25 18.67
C ARG A 89 -12.40 -4.90 17.40
N MET A 90 -11.97 -5.51 16.29
CA MET A 90 -12.53 -5.23 14.97
C MET A 90 -12.89 -6.54 14.27
N TYR A 91 -14.18 -6.70 13.96
CA TYR A 91 -14.64 -7.82 13.16
C TYR A 91 -14.92 -7.36 11.73
N SER A 92 -14.41 -8.11 10.76
CA SER A 92 -14.61 -7.85 9.33
C SER A 92 -14.05 -6.51 8.83
N ALA A 93 -13.12 -5.89 9.56
CA ALA A 93 -12.32 -4.79 9.04
C ALA A 93 -11.39 -5.28 7.90
N SER A 94 -11.02 -4.36 7.01
CA SER A 94 -10.19 -4.68 5.84
C SER A 94 -9.01 -3.73 5.70
N LEU A 95 -7.88 -4.25 5.22
CA LEU A 95 -6.81 -3.42 4.65
C LEU A 95 -7.14 -3.13 3.20
N LEU A 96 -7.28 -1.85 2.86
CA LEU A 96 -7.45 -1.37 1.49
C LEU A 96 -6.09 -0.95 0.95
N PHE A 97 -5.61 -1.68 -0.04
CA PHE A 97 -4.40 -1.37 -0.80
C PHE A 97 -4.79 -0.58 -2.04
N VAL A 98 -4.08 0.53 -2.29
CA VAL A 98 -4.23 1.33 -3.52
C VAL A 98 -2.83 1.73 -3.97
N TYR A 99 -2.58 1.69 -5.28
CA TYR A 99 -1.32 2.14 -5.86
C TYR A 99 -1.56 2.72 -7.26
N GLU A 100 -0.62 3.53 -7.75
CA GLU A 100 -0.63 4.04 -9.12
C GLU A 100 -0.42 2.89 -10.11
N GLY A 101 -1.47 2.58 -10.87
CA GLY A 101 -1.53 1.40 -11.73
C GLY A 101 -0.83 1.55 -13.07
N ASP A 102 -0.52 2.78 -13.51
CA ASP A 102 0.34 3.03 -14.67
C ASP A 102 1.80 3.14 -14.22
N ALA A 103 2.65 2.23 -14.70
CA ALA A 103 4.06 2.19 -14.31
C ALA A 103 4.84 3.47 -14.66
N LYS A 104 4.43 4.21 -15.70
CA LYS A 104 5.06 5.48 -16.05
C LYS A 104 4.68 6.55 -15.02
N ALA A 105 3.39 6.69 -14.72
CA ALA A 105 2.90 7.64 -13.72
C ALA A 105 3.46 7.31 -12.32
N ALA A 106 3.55 6.02 -11.98
CA ALA A 106 4.15 5.54 -10.73
C ALA A 106 5.61 5.96 -10.60
N LYS A 107 6.39 5.87 -11.68
CA LYS A 107 7.78 6.32 -11.70
C LYS A 107 7.90 7.82 -11.49
N GLU A 108 7.09 8.62 -12.22
CA GLU A 108 7.07 10.08 -12.07
C GLU A 108 6.67 10.49 -10.63
N ALA A 109 5.69 9.81 -10.05
CA ALA A 109 5.28 10.02 -8.66
C ALA A 109 6.41 9.70 -7.67
N GLN A 110 7.13 8.60 -7.88
CA GLN A 110 8.28 8.24 -7.04
C GLN A 110 9.40 9.29 -7.11
N GLU A 111 9.79 9.72 -8.30
CA GLU A 111 10.84 10.74 -8.49
C GLU A 111 10.46 12.06 -7.81
N ALA A 112 9.19 12.45 -7.88
CA ALA A 112 8.69 13.64 -7.21
C ALA A 112 8.66 13.50 -5.67
N ILE A 113 8.32 12.32 -5.13
CA ILE A 113 8.42 12.05 -3.69
C ILE A 113 9.87 12.15 -3.22
N GLU A 114 10.81 11.49 -3.92
CA GLU A 114 12.24 11.51 -3.57
C GLU A 114 12.81 12.92 -3.61
N LYS A 115 12.43 13.72 -4.62
CA LYS A 115 12.80 15.13 -4.71
C LYS A 115 12.27 15.94 -3.53
N ALA A 116 10.99 15.78 -3.18
CA ALA A 116 10.38 16.50 -2.06
C ALA A 116 11.01 16.12 -0.71
N GLU A 117 11.33 14.83 -0.50
CA GLU A 117 12.03 14.36 0.71
C GLU A 117 13.44 14.97 0.81
N LEU A 118 14.18 15.05 -0.31
CA LEU A 118 15.50 15.66 -0.35
C LEU A 118 15.44 17.16 -0.04
N GLU A 119 14.47 17.88 -0.62
CA GLU A 119 14.26 19.32 -0.37
C GLU A 119 13.90 19.57 1.10
N ALA A 120 13.04 18.74 1.70
CA ALA A 120 12.67 18.84 3.13
C ALA A 120 13.87 18.57 4.07
N LEU A 121 14.74 17.61 3.73
CA LEU A 121 15.97 17.37 4.49
C LEU A 121 16.93 18.56 4.39
N GLN A 122 17.06 19.17 3.21
CA GLN A 122 17.92 20.33 3.01
C GLN A 122 17.43 21.56 3.80
N THR A 123 16.13 21.83 3.82
CA THR A 123 15.55 22.92 4.62
C THR A 123 15.71 22.67 6.13
N ALA A 124 15.51 21.44 6.60
CA ALA A 124 15.74 21.07 8.00
C ALA A 124 17.22 21.26 8.41
N THR A 125 18.18 20.89 7.54
CA THR A 125 19.61 21.11 7.83
C THR A 125 20.02 22.58 7.82
N ALA A 126 19.45 23.40 6.93
CA ALA A 126 19.70 24.83 6.87
C ALA A 126 19.09 25.59 8.08
N ALA A 127 17.98 25.11 8.62
CA ALA A 127 17.40 25.61 9.88
C ALA A 127 18.25 25.22 11.10
N GLY A 128 18.83 24.01 11.10
CA GLY A 128 19.72 23.51 12.16
C GLY A 128 21.04 24.27 12.31
N GLU A 129 21.55 24.93 11.26
CA GLU A 129 22.76 25.77 11.34
C GLU A 129 22.51 27.17 11.95
N LYS A 130 21.25 27.59 12.13
CA LYS A 130 20.89 28.87 12.77
C LYS A 130 20.43 28.74 14.24
N GLY A 131 20.42 27.52 14.79
CA GLY A 131 19.81 27.20 16.10
C GLY A 131 20.78 26.96 17.27
N LEU A 132 21.99 27.51 17.26
CA LEU A 132 22.85 27.53 18.46
C LEU A 132 22.55 28.76 19.34
N ASN A 133 21.28 28.97 19.67
CA ASN A 133 20.93 29.82 20.81
C ASN A 133 19.85 29.11 21.62
N GLU A 134 20.16 28.96 22.89
CA GLU A 134 19.49 28.14 23.89
C GLU A 134 18.10 28.68 24.23
N GLU A 135 17.20 27.76 24.58
CA GLU A 135 15.88 27.96 25.21
C GLU A 135 14.75 28.48 24.31
N ASP A 136 14.10 27.58 23.56
CA ASP A 136 12.63 27.63 23.43
C ASP A 136 12.05 26.22 23.18
N ASP A 137 11.13 25.82 24.05
CA ASP A 137 10.39 24.55 24.07
C ASP A 137 9.11 24.69 23.24
N ASP A 138 9.25 25.21 22.02
CA ASP A 138 8.15 25.31 21.08
C ASP A 138 8.10 24.01 20.26
N GLU A 139 7.15 23.15 20.62
CA GLU A 139 6.58 22.13 19.75
C GLU A 139 6.37 22.74 18.36
N VAL A 140 7.23 22.37 17.42
CA VAL A 140 6.99 22.64 16.00
C VAL A 140 5.78 21.82 15.58
N GLU A 141 4.59 22.37 15.78
CA GLU A 141 3.42 22.03 14.98
C GLU A 141 3.81 22.35 13.54
N LEU A 142 4.24 21.30 12.82
CA LEU A 142 4.35 21.34 11.37
C LEU A 142 2.92 21.56 10.86
N ASP A 143 2.62 22.81 10.58
CA ASP A 143 1.41 23.26 9.93
C ASP A 143 1.23 22.47 8.62
N ASP A 144 0.36 21.46 8.66
CA ASP A 144 -0.01 20.56 7.57
C ASP A 144 -0.93 21.27 6.53
N GLU A 145 -1.08 22.59 6.59
CA GLU A 145 -1.97 23.35 5.69
C GLU A 145 -1.41 23.57 4.27
N ASP A 146 -0.13 23.26 4.03
CA ASP A 146 0.51 23.25 2.69
C ASP A 146 0.73 21.81 2.14
N GLU A 147 -0.22 20.89 2.35
CA GLU A 147 -0.33 19.64 1.58
C GLU A 147 -0.80 19.89 0.12
N GLU A 148 -0.11 20.76 -0.63
CA GLU A 148 -0.20 20.71 -2.10
C GLU A 148 0.07 19.25 -2.53
N GLU A 149 -0.91 18.62 -3.18
CA GLU A 149 -1.04 17.18 -3.44
C GLU A 149 0.31 16.47 -3.71
N LYS A 150 1.01 16.06 -2.65
CA LYS A 150 2.24 15.28 -2.79
C LYS A 150 1.89 14.03 -3.59
N PRO A 151 2.62 13.69 -4.65
CA PRO A 151 2.30 12.55 -5.49
C PRO A 151 2.20 11.27 -4.63
N LYS A 152 1.08 10.55 -4.73
CA LYS A 152 0.81 9.34 -3.93
C LYS A 152 1.07 8.10 -4.76
N LEU A 153 2.26 7.52 -4.60
CA LEU A 153 2.64 6.27 -5.26
C LEU A 153 1.75 5.09 -4.84
N ALA A 154 1.54 4.93 -3.54
CA ALA A 154 0.79 3.83 -2.96
C ALA A 154 0.35 4.17 -1.54
N VAL A 155 -0.74 3.55 -1.08
CA VAL A 155 -1.28 3.73 0.26
C VAL A 155 -1.99 2.47 0.75
N VAL A 156 -1.84 2.18 2.05
CA VAL A 156 -2.72 1.25 2.77
C VAL A 156 -3.59 2.00 3.75
N LYS A 157 -4.90 1.71 3.75
CA LYS A 157 -5.85 2.20 4.76
C LYS A 157 -6.54 1.04 5.46
N LEU A 158 -6.77 1.16 6.76
CA LEU A 158 -7.67 0.28 7.50
C LEU A 158 -9.10 0.85 7.37
N ILE A 159 -10.05 0.02 6.96
CA ILE A 159 -11.44 0.42 6.69
C ILE A 159 -12.45 -0.56 7.32
N ASP A 160 -13.73 -0.19 7.23
CA ASP A 160 -14.89 -0.98 7.67
C ASP A 160 -15.00 -1.19 9.20
N PHE A 161 -15.15 -0.08 9.92
CA PHE A 161 -15.25 -0.06 11.40
C PHE A 161 -16.66 -0.27 11.96
N ALA A 162 -17.63 -0.70 11.14
CA ALA A 162 -19.02 -0.87 11.57
C ALA A 162 -19.19 -1.87 12.74
N HIS A 163 -18.24 -2.79 12.87
CA HIS A 163 -18.16 -3.76 13.97
C HIS A 163 -16.85 -3.62 14.76
N ALA A 164 -16.39 -2.38 14.94
CA ALA A 164 -15.25 -2.04 15.78
C ALA A 164 -15.71 -1.50 17.15
N SER A 165 -14.97 -1.83 18.20
CA SER A 165 -15.18 -1.27 19.54
C SER A 165 -13.88 -1.17 20.29
N TRP A 166 -13.71 -0.11 21.08
CA TRP A 166 -12.63 0.00 22.06
C TRP A 166 -12.86 -0.99 23.20
N ARG A 167 -11.79 -1.65 23.65
CA ARG A 167 -11.77 -2.63 24.75
C ARG A 167 -10.61 -2.39 25.72
N PRO A 168 -10.58 -1.25 26.41
CA PRO A 168 -9.50 -0.95 27.35
C PRO A 168 -9.35 -2.05 28.42
N GLY A 169 -8.11 -2.43 28.73
CA GLY A 169 -7.73 -3.47 29.68
C GLY A 169 -7.77 -4.91 29.15
N GLU A 170 -8.20 -5.14 27.89
CA GLU A 170 -8.23 -6.47 27.28
C GLU A 170 -7.01 -6.77 26.40
N GLY A 171 -6.04 -5.85 26.32
CA GLY A 171 -4.90 -5.96 25.42
C GLY A 171 -5.25 -5.83 23.93
N PRO A 172 -4.26 -6.00 23.05
CA PRO A 172 -4.43 -5.79 21.61
C PRO A 172 -5.27 -6.88 20.93
N ASP A 173 -5.82 -6.57 19.75
CA ASP A 173 -6.63 -7.51 18.96
C ASP A 173 -5.77 -8.58 18.28
N GLU A 174 -5.45 -9.65 18.99
CA GLU A 174 -4.64 -10.75 18.45
C GLU A 174 -5.32 -11.46 17.25
N ASN A 175 -6.65 -11.39 17.12
CA ASN A 175 -7.34 -11.96 15.97
C ASN A 175 -7.07 -11.14 14.71
N ALA A 176 -7.16 -9.81 14.79
CA ALA A 176 -6.82 -8.92 13.68
C ALA A 176 -5.30 -8.93 13.39
N LEU A 177 -4.49 -8.83 14.43
CA LEU A 177 -3.02 -8.77 14.32
C LEU A 177 -2.43 -10.02 13.66
N ARG A 178 -3.00 -11.21 13.88
CA ARG A 178 -2.58 -12.41 13.15
C ARG A 178 -2.66 -12.24 11.63
N GLY A 179 -3.73 -11.63 11.13
CA GLY A 179 -3.91 -11.35 9.70
C GLY A 179 -2.91 -10.30 9.19
N ILE A 180 -2.67 -9.25 9.97
CA ILE A 180 -1.73 -8.18 9.63
C ILE A 180 -0.30 -8.71 9.57
N ARG A 181 0.15 -9.44 10.61
CA ARG A 181 1.48 -10.07 10.64
C ARG A 181 1.68 -11.05 9.47
N SER A 182 0.64 -11.80 9.10
CA SER A 182 0.69 -12.65 7.90
C SER A 182 0.83 -11.83 6.62
N THR A 183 0.16 -10.69 6.53
CA THR A 183 0.25 -9.79 5.37
C THR A 183 1.64 -9.16 5.26
N VAL A 184 2.23 -8.71 6.38
CA VAL A 184 3.61 -8.24 6.46
C VAL A 184 4.56 -9.29 5.90
N LYS A 185 4.45 -10.54 6.37
CA LYS A 185 5.30 -11.64 5.91
C LYS A 185 5.18 -11.87 4.40
N ILE A 186 3.96 -11.89 3.85
CA ILE A 186 3.75 -12.07 2.40
C ILE A 186 4.43 -10.95 1.60
N LEU A 187 4.31 -9.70 2.05
CA LEU A 187 4.94 -8.55 1.39
C LEU A 187 6.47 -8.57 1.51
N GLU A 188 7.03 -8.99 2.65
CA GLU A 188 8.47 -9.19 2.83
C GLU A 188 9.01 -10.29 1.91
N ASP A 189 8.33 -11.43 1.85
CA ASP A 189 8.69 -12.55 0.96
C ASP A 189 8.63 -12.10 -0.51
N LEU A 190 7.59 -11.35 -0.89
CA LEU A 190 7.46 -10.79 -2.23
C LEU A 190 8.58 -9.78 -2.52
N GLN A 191 8.87 -8.85 -1.62
CA GLN A 191 9.96 -7.88 -1.78
C GLN A 191 11.31 -8.58 -1.99
N ALA A 192 11.57 -9.65 -1.22
CA ALA A 192 12.78 -10.46 -1.37
C ALA A 192 12.82 -11.21 -2.71
N GLU A 193 11.69 -11.70 -3.22
CA GLU A 193 11.60 -12.30 -4.56
C GLU A 193 11.88 -11.27 -5.66
N LEU A 194 11.33 -10.06 -5.54
CA LEU A 194 11.55 -8.98 -6.50
C LEU A 194 13.03 -8.59 -6.55
N ALA A 195 13.74 -8.58 -5.43
CA ALA A 195 15.16 -8.19 -5.34
C ALA A 195 16.14 -9.18 -6.01
N LYS A 196 15.73 -10.43 -6.25
CA LYS A 196 16.57 -11.48 -6.85
C LYS A 196 16.62 -11.45 -8.40
N ALA A 197 15.82 -10.58 -9.02
CA ALA A 197 15.72 -10.42 -10.47
C ALA A 197 16.59 -9.25 -10.96
#